data_AF-A0A969LP31-F1
#
_entry.id   AF-A0A969LP31-F1
#
_cell.length_a   1.000
_cell.length_b   1.000
_cell.length_c   1.000
_cell.angle_alpha   90.00
_cell.angle_beta   90.00
_cell.angle_gamma   90.00
#
_symmetry.space_group_name_H-M   'P 1'
#
loop_
_entity.id
_entity.type
_entity.pdbx_description
1 polymer ?
#
loop_
_entity_poly.entity_id
_entity_poly.type
_entity_poly.pdbx_seq_one_letter_code
_entity_poly.pdbx_strand_id
1 'polypeptide(L)'
;MINGGTSFDSARRNHVLYETPTLAGFTVQAAVAEDNFWDVALRYAGEFGGFRLAFGIGYFEDTDFATASQKNTEIKGSASVLHVASGLFVTGAGGQREVEFAGGVGDFDANFWYVAAGVRKNFFGFGDTVLFGEYSKHNDFVQSVNLALTSDVTHWGVGVNQYIDAAAMEVFLTYKNYSADLSAGGQEIRDFDAVIGGARVNF
;
A
#
# COMPACT_ATOMS: atom_id res chain seq x y z
N MET A 1 20.86 -0.05 -0.75
CA MET A 1 19.74 0.06 -1.69
C MET A 1 19.73 -1.21 -2.51
N ILE A 2 18.77 -2.12 -2.27
CA ILE A 2 18.61 -3.33 -3.07
C ILE A 2 17.76 -2.93 -4.28
N ASN A 3 18.42 -2.75 -5.42
CA ASN A 3 17.76 -2.61 -6.72
C ASN A 3 17.24 -3.99 -7.11
N GLY A 4 15.91 -4.13 -7.24
CA GLY A 4 15.29 -5.37 -7.71
C GLY A 4 13.82 -5.55 -7.30
N GLY A 5 13.30 -4.76 -6.36
CA GLY A 5 11.87 -4.74 -6.06
C GLY A 5 11.18 -3.60 -6.80
N THR A 6 10.15 -3.89 -7.59
CA THR A 6 9.20 -2.88 -8.05
C THR A 6 8.40 -2.39 -6.85
N SER A 7 8.76 -1.23 -6.29
CA SER A 7 8.00 -0.61 -5.21
C SER A 7 6.81 0.15 -5.80
N PHE A 8 5.62 0.00 -5.20
CA PHE A 8 4.44 0.85 -5.46
C PHE A 8 4.54 2.27 -4.87
N ASP A 9 5.73 2.63 -4.39
CA ASP A 9 6.08 3.99 -4.03
C ASP A 9 6.31 4.80 -5.30
N SER A 10 5.66 5.97 -5.37
CA SER A 10 5.93 6.91 -6.47
C SER A 10 7.22 7.65 -6.14
N ALA A 11 8.18 7.64 -7.07
CA ALA A 11 9.44 8.33 -6.86
C ALA A 11 9.20 9.83 -6.61
N ARG A 12 9.84 10.36 -5.57
CA ARG A 12 9.77 11.79 -5.24
C ARG A 12 10.37 12.59 -6.40
N ARG A 13 9.59 13.51 -6.96
CA ARG A 13 9.97 14.36 -8.09
C ARG A 13 9.46 15.79 -7.89
N ASN A 14 10.07 16.73 -8.60
CA ASN A 14 9.54 18.08 -8.71
C ASN A 14 8.20 18.03 -9.46
N HIS A 15 7.14 18.48 -8.83
CA HIS A 15 5.81 18.47 -9.45
C HIS A 15 5.00 19.69 -9.03
N VAL A 16 4.01 20.01 -9.85
CA VAL A 16 2.95 20.94 -9.51
C VAL A 16 1.74 20.11 -9.13
N LEU A 17 1.29 20.24 -7.88
CA LEU A 17 0.10 19.58 -7.36
C LEU A 17 -1.02 20.60 -7.19
N TYR A 18 -2.19 20.25 -7.70
CA TYR A 18 -3.43 20.95 -7.42
C TYR A 18 -4.37 20.05 -6.63
N GLU A 19 -4.92 20.59 -5.54
CA GLU A 19 -5.92 19.92 -4.71
C GLU A 19 -7.18 20.78 -4.64
N THR A 20 -8.33 20.17 -4.90
CA THR A 20 -9.63 20.85 -4.75
C THR A 20 -9.99 20.99 -3.27
N PRO A 21 -10.72 22.05 -2.87
CA PRO A 21 -11.37 22.09 -1.57
C PRO A 21 -12.24 20.85 -1.34
N THR A 22 -12.38 20.43 -0.08
CA THR A 22 -13.25 19.31 0.26
C THR A 22 -14.71 19.67 0.00
N LEU A 23 -15.37 18.91 -0.89
CA LEU A 23 -16.79 19.06 -1.19
C LEU A 23 -17.54 17.79 -0.79
N ALA A 24 -18.42 17.88 0.19
CA ALA A 24 -19.21 16.75 0.70
C ALA A 24 -18.36 15.51 1.08
N GLY A 25 -17.15 15.74 1.61
CA GLY A 25 -16.20 14.68 1.97
C GLY A 25 -15.29 14.22 0.83
N PHE A 26 -15.51 14.69 -0.41
CA PHE A 26 -14.66 14.38 -1.55
C PHE A 26 -13.54 15.40 -1.73
N THR A 27 -12.36 14.92 -2.10
CA THR A 27 -11.26 15.74 -2.61
C THR A 27 -10.70 15.12 -3.89
N VAL A 28 -10.38 15.97 -4.86
CA VAL A 28 -9.68 15.59 -6.09
C VAL A 28 -8.30 16.23 -6.06
N GLN A 29 -7.30 15.44 -6.41
CA GLN A 29 -5.93 15.88 -6.58
C GLN A 29 -5.48 15.57 -8.01
N ALA A 30 -4.74 16.48 -8.60
CA ALA A 30 -4.09 16.27 -9.88
C ALA A 30 -2.67 16.86 -9.82
N ALA A 31 -1.69 16.10 -10.29
CA ALA A 31 -0.31 16.54 -10.35
C ALA A 31 0.26 16.35 -11.75
N VAL A 32 1.12 17.28 -12.15
CA VAL A 32 1.98 17.17 -13.34
C VAL A 32 3.42 17.38 -12.92
N ALA A 33 4.34 16.62 -13.50
CA ALA A 33 5.75 16.70 -13.17
C ALA A 33 6.62 16.74 -14.43
N GLU A 34 7.93 16.80 -14.22
CA GLU A 34 8.94 16.63 -15.28
C GLU A 34 8.75 15.29 -16.00
N ASP A 35 9.28 15.19 -17.21
CA ASP A 35 9.38 13.94 -17.99
C ASP A 35 8.03 13.27 -18.33
N ASN A 36 7.03 14.08 -18.69
CA ASN A 36 5.70 13.65 -19.12
C ASN A 36 4.97 12.76 -18.11
N PHE A 37 5.12 13.08 -16.83
CA PHE A 37 4.39 12.45 -15.75
C PHE A 37 3.13 13.22 -15.38
N TRP A 38 2.04 12.49 -15.15
CA TRP A 38 0.82 13.04 -14.57
C TRP A 38 0.13 12.03 -13.65
N ASP A 39 -0.55 12.55 -12.62
CA ASP A 39 -1.28 11.79 -11.60
C ASP A 39 -2.64 12.46 -11.36
N VAL A 40 -3.67 11.65 -11.20
CA VAL A 40 -4.98 12.05 -10.70
C VAL A 40 -5.43 11.12 -9.59
N ALA A 41 -5.95 11.70 -8.51
CA ALA A 41 -6.50 10.95 -7.40
C ALA A 41 -7.83 11.54 -6.92
N LEU A 42 -8.76 10.65 -6.57
CA LEU A 42 -10.02 10.96 -5.90
C LEU A 42 -10.00 10.35 -4.51
N ARG A 43 -10.36 11.12 -3.50
CA ARG A 43 -10.51 10.65 -2.13
C ARG A 43 -11.88 11.03 -1.57
N TYR A 44 -12.37 10.21 -0.66
CA TYR A 44 -13.58 10.43 0.12
C TYR A 44 -13.29 10.14 1.58
N ALA A 45 -13.78 10.99 2.47
CA ALA A 45 -13.86 10.74 3.89
C ALA A 45 -15.21 11.24 4.43
N GLY A 46 -15.92 10.38 5.14
CA GLY A 46 -17.23 10.70 5.70
C GLY A 46 -17.57 9.85 6.91
N GLU A 47 -18.52 10.34 7.70
CA GLU A 47 -19.11 9.60 8.80
C GLU A 47 -20.63 9.56 8.61
N PHE A 48 -21.19 8.35 8.61
CA PHE A 48 -22.63 8.14 8.46
C PHE A 48 -23.08 7.01 9.37
N GLY A 49 -24.16 7.24 10.14
CA GLY A 49 -24.81 6.19 10.94
C GLY A 49 -23.89 5.50 11.95
N GLY A 50 -22.88 6.18 12.48
CA GLY A 50 -21.89 5.59 13.40
C GLY A 50 -20.78 4.79 12.71
N PHE A 51 -20.66 4.86 11.39
CA PHE A 51 -19.55 4.33 10.62
C PHE A 51 -18.73 5.47 10.03
N ARG A 52 -17.42 5.41 10.23
CA ARG A 52 -16.45 6.24 9.50
C ARG A 52 -15.98 5.48 8.29
N LEU A 53 -16.10 6.11 7.11
CA LEU A 53 -15.68 5.55 5.84
C LEU A 53 -14.62 6.46 5.23
N ALA A 54 -13.58 5.84 4.69
CA ALA A 54 -12.60 6.51 3.86
C ALA A 54 -12.35 5.66 2.62
N PHE A 55 -12.21 6.31 1.46
CA PHE A 55 -11.86 5.66 0.21
C PHE A 55 -10.91 6.58 -0.57
N GLY A 56 -10.01 5.99 -1.33
CA GLY A 56 -9.21 6.71 -2.32
C GLY A 56 -8.89 5.83 -3.50
N ILE A 57 -8.80 6.44 -4.68
CA ILE A 57 -8.28 5.83 -5.90
C ILE A 57 -7.39 6.84 -6.60
N GLY A 58 -6.29 6.38 -7.16
CA GLY A 58 -5.34 7.18 -7.91
C GLY A 58 -4.90 6.44 -9.16
N TYR A 59 -4.61 7.23 -10.19
CA TYR A 59 -4.05 6.77 -11.45
C TYR A 59 -2.89 7.69 -11.81
N PHE A 60 -1.76 7.12 -12.20
CA PHE A 60 -0.69 7.90 -12.80
C PHE A 60 -0.14 7.23 -14.06
N GLU A 61 0.46 8.05 -14.91
CA GLU A 61 1.18 7.63 -16.10
C GLU A 61 2.52 8.37 -16.16
N ASP A 62 3.57 7.63 -16.50
CA ASP A 62 4.94 8.12 -16.68
C ASP A 62 5.46 7.56 -18.01
N THR A 63 5.73 8.42 -19.00
CA THR A 63 6.09 7.99 -20.37
C THR A 63 7.59 8.08 -20.67
N ASP A 64 8.39 8.53 -19.71
CA ASP A 64 9.85 8.60 -19.84
C ASP A 64 10.53 8.05 -18.57
N PHE A 65 9.99 6.94 -18.07
CA PHE A 65 10.54 6.25 -16.91
C PHE A 65 11.87 5.58 -17.29
N ALA A 66 12.99 6.24 -16.97
CA ALA A 66 14.35 5.82 -17.32
C ALA A 66 14.67 5.83 -18.85
N THR A 67 15.97 5.75 -19.17
CA THR A 67 16.64 6.10 -20.45
C THR A 67 16.24 5.28 -21.69
N ALA A 68 15.09 4.60 -21.72
CA ALA A 68 14.70 3.65 -22.76
C ALA A 68 13.24 3.78 -23.26
N SER A 69 12.61 4.95 -23.14
CA SER A 69 11.23 5.19 -23.60
C SER A 69 10.26 4.14 -23.06
N GLN A 70 10.17 4.07 -21.73
CA GLN A 70 9.28 3.15 -21.02
C GLN A 70 8.03 3.90 -20.59
N LYS A 71 6.86 3.27 -20.81
CA LYS A 71 5.59 3.76 -20.30
C LYS A 71 5.22 2.96 -19.07
N ASN A 72 5.10 3.62 -17.93
CA ASN A 72 4.64 3.05 -16.67
C ASN A 72 3.28 3.62 -16.32
N THR A 73 2.29 2.76 -16.21
CA THR A 73 0.92 3.10 -15.85
C THR A 73 0.57 2.41 -14.55
N GLU A 74 0.00 3.13 -13.58
CA GLU A 74 -0.42 2.52 -12.32
C GLU A 74 -1.79 3.03 -11.90
N ILE A 75 -2.64 2.09 -11.47
CA ILE A 75 -3.87 2.37 -10.76
C ILE A 75 -3.81 1.73 -9.38
N LYS A 76 -4.13 2.51 -8.34
CA LYS A 76 -4.21 1.98 -6.98
C LYS A 76 -5.35 2.60 -6.22
N GLY A 77 -5.93 1.81 -5.33
CA GLY A 77 -7.03 2.25 -4.48
C GLY A 77 -6.97 1.64 -3.11
N SER A 78 -7.65 2.30 -2.17
CA SER A 78 -7.85 1.79 -0.82
C SER A 78 -9.20 2.22 -0.30
N ALA A 79 -9.77 1.42 0.59
CA ALA A 79 -11.00 1.72 1.29
C ALA A 79 -10.92 1.22 2.72
N SER A 80 -11.51 1.96 3.65
CA SER A 80 -11.54 1.62 5.07
C SER A 80 -12.88 1.99 5.67
N VAL A 81 -13.40 1.10 6.52
CA VAL A 81 -14.63 1.29 7.28
C VAL A 81 -14.37 0.97 8.73
N LEU A 82 -14.80 1.87 9.62
CA LEU A 82 -14.69 1.73 11.07
C LEU A 82 -16.05 1.98 11.72
N HIS A 83 -16.55 0.99 12.44
CA HIS A 83 -17.75 1.15 13.26
C HIS A 83 -17.39 1.81 14.60
N VAL A 84 -17.77 3.07 14.77
CA VAL A 84 -17.35 3.95 15.88
C VAL A 84 -17.73 3.38 17.24
N ALA A 85 -18.93 2.78 17.38
CA ALA A 85 -19.41 2.27 18.66
C ALA A 85 -18.68 0.99 19.12
N SER A 86 -18.35 0.10 18.19
CA SER A 86 -17.68 -1.16 18.51
C SER A 86 -16.16 -1.09 18.46
N GLY A 87 -15.61 -0.15 17.68
CA GLY A 87 -14.19 -0.09 17.37
C GLY A 87 -13.74 -1.05 16.25
N LEU A 88 -14.64 -1.86 15.69
CA LEU A 88 -14.31 -2.79 14.62
C LEU A 88 -14.01 -2.05 13.32
N PHE A 89 -12.91 -2.41 12.66
CA PHE A 89 -12.55 -1.87 11.37
C PHE A 89 -12.16 -2.94 10.38
N VAL A 90 -12.33 -2.62 9.10
CA VAL A 90 -11.78 -3.35 7.97
C VAL A 90 -11.20 -2.31 7.01
N THR A 91 -9.98 -2.56 6.55
CA THR A 91 -9.30 -1.76 5.54
C THR A 91 -8.81 -2.68 4.44
N GLY A 92 -8.85 -2.21 3.21
CA GLY A 92 -8.35 -2.92 2.05
C GLY A 92 -7.67 -1.97 1.10
N ALA A 93 -6.67 -2.47 0.39
CA ALA A 93 -5.99 -1.75 -0.66
C ALA A 93 -5.63 -2.69 -1.79
N GLY A 94 -5.45 -2.16 -2.98
CA GLY A 94 -4.93 -2.92 -4.11
C GLY A 94 -4.53 -1.99 -5.23
N GLY A 95 -3.75 -2.53 -6.15
CA GLY A 95 -3.29 -1.78 -7.29
C GLY A 95 -2.71 -2.68 -8.36
N GLN A 96 -2.64 -2.12 -9.55
CA GLN A 96 -2.05 -2.75 -10.72
C GLN A 96 -1.10 -1.74 -11.35
N ARG A 97 0.04 -2.23 -11.80
CA ARG A 97 1.04 -1.47 -12.52
C ARG A 97 1.37 -2.22 -13.80
N GLU A 98 1.38 -1.49 -14.90
CA GLU A 98 1.73 -1.97 -16.23
C GLU A 98 2.95 -1.18 -16.68
N VAL A 99 4.01 -1.89 -17.09
CA VAL A 99 5.20 -1.26 -17.64
C VAL A 99 5.44 -1.78 -19.05
N GLU A 100 5.39 -0.86 -20.01
CA GLU A 100 5.61 -1.12 -21.42
C GLU A 100 7.00 -0.59 -21.83
N PHE A 101 7.72 -1.37 -22.63
CA PHE A 101 9.04 -1.04 -23.16
C PHE A 101 8.96 -0.71 -24.65
N ALA A 102 9.83 0.18 -25.13
CA ALA A 102 9.96 0.47 -26.55
C ALA A 102 10.24 -0.81 -27.35
N GLY A 103 9.29 -1.22 -28.20
CA GLY A 103 9.37 -2.45 -28.99
C GLY A 103 8.71 -3.69 -28.36
N GLY A 104 8.08 -3.57 -27.19
CA GLY A 104 7.25 -4.61 -26.55
C GLY A 104 8.02 -5.81 -25.97
N VAL A 105 9.35 -5.71 -25.90
CA VAL A 105 10.19 -6.78 -25.32
C VAL A 105 10.46 -6.43 -23.86
N GLY A 106 9.89 -7.24 -22.95
CA GLY A 106 10.09 -7.08 -21.50
C GLY A 106 8.95 -6.39 -20.77
N ASP A 107 7.81 -6.16 -21.45
CA ASP A 107 6.57 -5.67 -20.83
C ASP A 107 6.18 -6.56 -19.65
N PHE A 108 5.72 -5.95 -18.56
CA PHE A 108 5.26 -6.69 -17.39
C PHE A 108 4.12 -5.98 -16.67
N ASP A 109 3.24 -6.80 -16.09
CA ASP A 109 2.12 -6.37 -15.27
C ASP A 109 2.34 -6.87 -13.84
N ALA A 110 2.29 -5.98 -12.87
CA ALA A 110 2.36 -6.31 -11.44
C ALA A 110 1.04 -5.93 -10.76
N ASN A 111 0.53 -6.78 -9.88
CA ASN A 111 -0.67 -6.46 -9.12
C ASN A 111 -0.59 -6.90 -7.67
N PHE A 112 -1.28 -6.17 -6.79
CA PHE A 112 -1.37 -6.55 -5.39
C PHE A 112 -2.72 -6.25 -4.82
N TRP A 113 -3.05 -6.98 -3.75
CA TRP A 113 -4.14 -6.65 -2.86
C TRP A 113 -3.75 -6.95 -1.41
N TYR A 114 -4.36 -6.18 -0.52
CA TYR A 114 -4.14 -6.19 0.91
C TYR A 114 -5.49 -6.02 1.60
N VAL A 115 -5.71 -6.76 2.67
CA VAL A 115 -6.82 -6.57 3.58
C VAL A 115 -6.32 -6.68 5.02
N ALA A 116 -6.84 -5.83 5.88
CA ALA A 116 -6.66 -5.95 7.31
C ALA A 116 -7.95 -5.63 8.05
N ALA A 117 -8.17 -6.36 9.13
CA ALA A 117 -9.33 -6.19 9.97
C ALA A 117 -8.93 -6.29 11.44
N GLY A 118 -9.66 -5.60 12.29
CA GLY A 118 -9.31 -5.55 13.70
C GLY A 118 -10.32 -4.82 14.57
N VAL A 119 -9.95 -4.68 15.84
CA VAL A 119 -10.70 -3.92 16.83
C VAL A 119 -9.80 -2.85 17.42
N ARG A 120 -10.29 -1.62 17.45
CA ARG A 120 -9.69 -0.49 18.16
C ARG A 120 -10.57 -0.14 19.34
N LYS A 121 -10.08 -0.37 20.56
CA LYS A 121 -10.83 -0.04 21.77
C LYS A 121 -9.90 0.28 22.93
N ASN A 122 -10.27 1.26 23.73
CA ASN A 122 -9.61 1.53 25.00
C ASN A 122 -10.02 0.47 26.05
N PHE A 123 -9.20 -0.57 26.23
CA PHE A 123 -9.45 -1.62 27.22
C PHE A 123 -8.96 -1.25 28.62
N PHE A 124 -7.91 -0.41 28.72
CA PHE A 124 -7.17 -0.20 29.97
C PHE A 124 -7.29 1.21 30.56
N GLY A 125 -8.01 2.11 29.89
CA GLY A 125 -8.29 3.48 30.33
C GLY A 125 -7.26 4.53 29.92
N PHE A 126 -6.03 4.14 29.60
CA PHE A 126 -4.93 5.08 29.29
C PHE A 126 -4.64 5.29 27.79
N GLY A 127 -5.43 4.66 26.92
CA GLY A 127 -5.39 4.86 25.47
C GLY A 127 -5.92 3.64 24.72
N ASP A 128 -6.14 3.82 23.42
CA ASP A 128 -6.69 2.76 22.58
C ASP A 128 -5.72 1.59 22.42
N THR A 129 -6.24 0.36 22.47
CA THR A 129 -5.55 -0.84 22.00
C THR A 129 -6.13 -1.22 20.65
N VAL A 130 -5.27 -1.46 19.67
CA VAL A 130 -5.63 -1.95 18.34
C VAL A 130 -5.12 -3.37 18.21
N LEU A 131 -6.01 -4.32 18.01
CA LEU A 131 -5.68 -5.70 17.63
C LEU A 131 -6.10 -5.90 16.19
N PHE A 132 -5.20 -6.41 15.35
CA PHE A 132 -5.48 -6.58 13.94
C PHE A 132 -4.84 -7.84 13.36
N GLY A 133 -5.46 -8.36 12.31
CA GLY A 133 -4.90 -9.35 11.41
C GLY A 133 -4.88 -8.79 9.99
N GLU A 134 -3.86 -9.16 9.23
CA GLU A 134 -3.66 -8.70 7.87
C GLU A 134 -3.27 -9.84 6.93
N TYR A 135 -3.65 -9.70 5.67
CA TYR A 135 -3.31 -10.62 4.59
C TYR A 135 -3.09 -9.83 3.31
N SER A 136 -2.09 -10.20 2.53
CA SER A 136 -1.81 -9.61 1.22
C SER A 136 -1.24 -10.62 0.25
N LYS A 137 -1.55 -10.42 -1.02
CA LYS A 137 -0.91 -11.12 -2.12
C LYS A 137 -0.38 -10.12 -3.13
N HIS A 138 0.83 -10.38 -3.63
CA HIS A 138 1.54 -9.58 -4.60
C HIS A 138 1.96 -10.53 -5.73
N ASN A 139 1.54 -10.23 -6.96
CA ASN A 139 1.84 -11.07 -8.11
C ASN A 139 2.71 -10.27 -9.09
N ASP A 140 3.69 -10.96 -9.68
CA ASP A 140 4.55 -10.53 -10.77
C ASP A 140 5.39 -9.27 -10.49
N PHE A 141 6.03 -9.25 -9.31
CA PHE A 141 6.92 -8.19 -8.84
C PHE A 141 8.39 -8.35 -9.28
N VAL A 142 8.74 -9.46 -9.93
CA VAL A 142 10.11 -9.73 -10.40
C VAL A 142 10.18 -9.57 -11.91
N GLN A 143 10.84 -8.48 -12.35
CA GLN A 143 11.11 -8.24 -13.76
C GLN A 143 12.34 -9.05 -14.22
N SER A 144 12.22 -9.77 -15.34
CA SER A 144 13.36 -10.41 -15.99
C SER A 144 13.32 -10.23 -17.50
N VAL A 145 14.42 -9.76 -18.08
CA VAL A 145 14.53 -9.37 -19.50
C VAL A 145 14.64 -10.60 -20.44
N ASN A 146 14.64 -11.83 -19.91
CA ASN A 146 14.93 -13.01 -20.75
C ASN A 146 14.27 -14.34 -20.31
N LEU A 147 13.43 -14.33 -19.28
CA LEU A 147 12.69 -15.50 -18.80
C LEU A 147 11.30 -15.06 -18.39
N ALA A 148 10.27 -15.81 -18.81
CA ALA A 148 8.89 -15.66 -18.31
C ALA A 148 8.84 -16.08 -16.83
N LEU A 149 9.40 -15.24 -15.97
CA LEU A 149 9.45 -15.37 -14.53
C LEU A 149 8.16 -14.80 -13.96
N THR A 150 7.32 -15.66 -13.38
CA THR A 150 6.22 -15.20 -12.52
C THR A 150 6.65 -15.30 -11.06
N SER A 151 6.20 -14.34 -10.25
CA SER A 151 6.52 -14.29 -8.82
C SER A 151 5.26 -14.05 -8.01
N ASP A 152 4.95 -14.92 -7.07
CA ASP A 152 3.84 -14.75 -6.14
C ASP A 152 4.42 -14.54 -4.74
N VAL A 153 4.06 -13.45 -4.06
CA VAL A 153 4.41 -13.21 -2.67
C VAL A 153 3.13 -13.08 -1.85
N THR A 154 2.93 -14.03 -0.95
CA THR A 154 1.82 -14.04 0.01
C THR A 154 2.35 -13.68 1.38
N HIS A 155 1.60 -12.84 2.10
CA HIS A 155 1.95 -12.49 3.46
C HIS A 155 0.70 -12.45 4.32
N TRP A 156 0.82 -12.95 5.54
CA TRP A 156 -0.17 -12.78 6.59
C TRP A 156 0.51 -12.36 7.88
N GLY A 157 -0.22 -11.61 8.70
CA GLY A 157 0.31 -11.11 9.96
C GLY A 157 -0.76 -10.81 10.97
N VAL A 158 -0.34 -10.72 12.22
CA VAL A 158 -1.17 -10.27 13.34
C VAL A 158 -0.39 -9.27 14.17
N GLY A 159 -1.09 -8.31 14.75
CA GLY A 159 -0.45 -7.22 15.47
C GLY A 159 -1.29 -6.66 16.60
N VAL A 160 -0.58 -6.06 17.54
CA VAL A 160 -1.14 -5.25 18.62
C VAL A 160 -0.42 -3.91 18.69
N ASN A 161 -1.19 -2.83 18.73
CA ASN A 161 -0.69 -1.49 19.04
C ASN A 161 -1.40 -0.97 20.28
N GLN A 162 -0.63 -0.50 21.26
CA GLN A 162 -1.14 0.17 22.45
C GLN A 162 -0.75 1.64 22.40
N TYR A 163 -1.76 2.50 22.34
CA TYR A 163 -1.58 3.94 22.52
C TYR A 163 -1.57 4.26 24.01
N ILE A 164 -0.64 5.12 24.44
CA ILE A 164 -0.50 5.64 25.80
C ILE A 164 -0.60 7.15 25.68
N ASP A 165 -1.82 7.66 25.79
CA ASP A 165 -2.15 9.05 25.51
C ASP A 165 -1.42 10.00 26.47
N ALA A 166 -1.25 9.57 27.72
CA ALA A 166 -0.58 10.34 28.77
C ALA A 166 0.90 10.64 28.47
N ALA A 167 1.55 9.84 27.62
CA ALA A 167 2.97 9.99 27.27
C ALA A 167 3.19 10.29 25.78
N ALA A 168 2.12 10.57 25.02
CA ALA A 168 2.15 10.68 23.56
C ALA A 168 2.95 9.54 22.90
N MET A 169 2.81 8.33 23.44
CA MET A 169 3.59 7.16 23.09
C MET A 169 2.71 6.06 22.50
N GLU A 170 3.26 5.30 21.57
CA GLU A 170 2.66 4.10 21.00
C GLU A 170 3.66 2.95 21.12
N VAL A 171 3.22 1.81 21.63
CA VAL A 171 4.00 0.56 21.66
C VAL A 171 3.33 -0.44 20.74
N PHE A 172 4.09 -1.08 19.88
CA PHE A 172 3.56 -2.04 18.91
C PHE A 172 4.35 -3.34 18.92
N LEU A 173 3.65 -4.43 18.62
CA LEU A 173 4.22 -5.74 18.37
C LEU A 173 3.45 -6.40 17.24
N THR A 174 4.16 -6.89 16.23
CA THR A 174 3.59 -7.55 15.06
C THR A 174 4.36 -8.81 14.76
N TYR A 175 3.64 -9.85 14.38
CA TYR A 175 4.19 -11.06 13.79
C TYR A 175 3.71 -11.14 12.35
N LYS A 176 4.63 -11.41 11.44
CA LYS A 176 4.38 -11.45 10.00
C LYS A 176 5.08 -12.67 9.42
N ASN A 177 4.38 -13.41 8.59
CA ASN A 177 4.92 -14.53 7.83
C ASN A 177 4.82 -14.19 6.35
N TYR A 178 5.94 -14.35 5.65
CA TYR A 178 6.08 -14.10 4.22
C TYR A 178 6.40 -15.41 3.53
N SER A 179 5.63 -15.73 2.52
CA SER A 179 5.88 -16.83 1.60
C SER A 179 6.04 -16.27 0.20
N ALA A 180 7.04 -16.74 -0.53
CA ALA A 180 7.33 -16.29 -1.88
C ALA A 180 7.59 -17.49 -2.77
N ASP A 181 6.94 -17.52 -3.92
CA ASP A 181 7.09 -18.55 -4.93
C ASP A 181 7.59 -17.91 -6.23
N LEU A 182 8.66 -18.44 -6.81
CA LEU A 182 9.20 -18.00 -8.10
C LEU A 182 9.18 -19.15 -9.11
N SER A 183 8.51 -18.91 -10.23
CA SER A 183 8.33 -19.91 -11.29
C SER A 183 9.38 -19.79 -12.39
N ALA A 184 10.68 -19.69 -12.06
CA ALA A 184 11.73 -20.08 -13.00
C ALA A 184 13.06 -20.37 -12.29
N GLY A 185 13.65 -21.54 -12.57
CA GLY A 185 15.02 -21.88 -12.18
C GLY A 185 15.20 -22.87 -11.03
N GLY A 186 14.14 -23.52 -10.53
CA GLY A 186 14.26 -24.55 -9.48
C GLY A 186 14.77 -24.01 -8.13
N GLN A 187 14.61 -22.72 -7.89
CA GLN A 187 14.96 -22.07 -6.63
C GLN A 187 13.73 -22.08 -5.73
N GLU A 188 13.74 -22.89 -4.68
CA GLU A 188 12.78 -22.77 -3.59
C GLU A 188 13.14 -21.53 -2.76
N ILE A 189 12.26 -20.54 -2.71
CA ILE A 189 12.42 -19.45 -1.75
C ILE A 189 11.87 -19.94 -0.41
N ARG A 190 12.67 -19.81 0.64
CA ARG A 190 12.23 -20.15 1.98
C ARG A 190 11.25 -19.11 2.52
N ASP A 191 10.20 -19.60 3.16
CA ASP A 191 9.34 -18.78 4.00
C ASP A 191 10.17 -18.04 5.05
N PHE A 192 9.76 -16.80 5.32
CA PHE A 192 10.41 -15.92 6.27
C PHE A 192 9.41 -15.41 7.31
N ASP A 193 9.76 -15.63 8.58
CA ASP A 193 9.03 -15.11 9.72
C ASP A 193 9.72 -13.86 10.29
N ALA A 194 8.94 -12.81 10.51
CA ALA A 194 9.38 -11.59 11.17
C ALA A 194 8.54 -11.32 12.42
N VAL A 195 9.23 -11.06 13.53
CA VAL A 195 8.64 -10.43 14.71
C VAL A 195 9.21 -9.02 14.79
N ILE A 196 8.33 -8.03 14.74
CA ILE A 196 8.71 -6.62 14.76
C ILE A 196 7.99 -5.97 15.93
N GLY A 197 8.75 -5.41 16.86
CA GLY A 197 8.22 -4.66 17.98
C GLY A 197 9.03 -3.40 18.23
N GLY A 198 8.38 -2.39 18.77
CA GLY A 198 9.01 -1.10 19.06
C GLY A 198 8.09 -0.15 19.78
N ALA A 199 8.61 1.05 20.04
CA ALA A 199 7.83 2.16 20.58
C ALA A 199 8.12 3.43 19.77
N ARG A 200 7.10 4.25 19.58
CA ARG A 200 7.19 5.57 18.97
C ARG A 200 6.71 6.60 19.98
N VAL A 201 7.49 7.67 20.15
CA VAL A 201 7.14 8.83 20.98
C VAL A 201 7.06 10.05 20.06
N ASN A 202 5.97 10.79 20.14
CA ASN A 202 5.82 12.05 19.41
C ASN A 202 6.11 13.22 20.36
N PHE A 203 6.86 14.21 19.89
CA PHE A 203 7.25 15.42 20.61
C PHE A 203 7.02 16.67 19.76
#